data_AF-A0A2V7PVP9-F1
#
_entry.id   AF-A0A2V7PVP9-F1
#
_cell.length_a   1.000
_cell.length_b   1.000
_cell.length_c   1.000
_cell.angle_alpha   90.00
_cell.angle_beta   90.00
_cell.angle_gamma   90.00
#
_symmetry.space_group_name_H-M   'P 1'
#
loop_
_entity.id
_entity.type
_entity.pdbx_description
1 polymer ?
#
loop_
_entity_poly.entity_id
_entity_poly.type
_entity_poly.pdbx_seq_one_letter_code
_entity_poly.pdbx_strand_id
1 'polypeptide(L)' 'NNHGGGRIAWIAVSGKSKSGYRSTTLYQHASTLRLSLKVLGVTAYPNAAATALEMDEFFKP' A
#
# COMPACT_ATOMS: atom_id res chain seq x y z
N ASN A 1 18.51 -8.23 9.27
CA ASN A 1 17.56 -8.76 8.26
C ASN A 1 16.21 -8.07 8.41
N ASN A 2 16.06 -6.83 7.90
CA ASN A 2 14.97 -5.92 8.29
C ASN A 2 13.67 -6.04 7.48
N HIS A 3 13.58 -6.96 6.52
CA HIS A 3 12.51 -6.91 5.50
C HIS A 3 11.65 -8.17 5.31
N GLY A 4 11.89 -9.27 6.05
CA GLY A 4 10.97 -10.41 6.17
C GLY A 4 10.62 -11.23 4.89
N GLY A 5 10.59 -12.55 5.06
CA GLY A 5 9.60 -13.50 4.50
C GLY A 5 9.54 -13.84 3.01
N GLY A 6 9.75 -12.89 2.09
CA GLY A 6 9.59 -13.13 0.65
C GLY A 6 8.80 -12.04 -0.07
N ARG A 7 9.11 -11.81 -1.35
CA ARG A 7 8.42 -10.81 -2.18
C ARG A 7 7.07 -11.36 -2.62
N ILE A 8 6.00 -10.86 -2.01
CA ILE A 8 4.62 -11.14 -2.44
C ILE A 8 4.25 -10.18 -3.57
N ALA A 9 3.71 -10.71 -4.67
CA ALA A 9 3.15 -9.87 -5.73
C ALA A 9 1.87 -9.20 -5.23
N TRP A 10 1.82 -7.88 -5.25
CA TRP A 10 0.65 -7.10 -4.87
C TRP A 10 0.13 -6.33 -6.09
N ILE A 11 -1.17 -6.46 -6.35
CA ILE A 11 -1.83 -5.86 -7.52
C ILE A 11 -3.07 -5.12 -7.01
N ALA A 12 -3.15 -3.81 -7.26
CA ALA A 12 -4.38 -3.05 -7.11
C ALA A 12 -5.12 -2.99 -8.43
N VAL A 13 -6.39 -3.39 -8.44
CA VAL A 13 -7.29 -3.27 -9.60
C VAL A 13 -8.40 -2.32 -9.21
N SER A 14 -8.41 -1.13 -9.83
CA SER A 14 -9.46 -0.13 -9.62
C SER A 14 -9.65 0.72 -10.88
N GLY A 15 -10.87 1.20 -11.13
CA GLY A 15 -11.15 2.16 -12.21
C GLY A 15 -10.37 3.48 -12.07
N LYS A 16 -9.92 3.80 -10.85
CA LYS A 16 -9.06 4.95 -10.55
C LYS A 16 -7.58 4.61 -10.51
N SER A 17 -7.20 3.35 -10.70
CA SER A 17 -5.77 2.96 -10.70
C SER A 17 -5.07 3.36 -12.00
N LYS A 18 -3.76 3.61 -11.91
CA LYS A 18 -2.92 3.82 -13.09
C LYS A 18 -2.70 2.48 -13.81
N SER A 19 -3.30 2.35 -15.00
CA SER A 19 -3.10 1.17 -15.86
C SER A 19 -1.62 0.98 -16.22
N GLY A 20 -1.12 -0.24 -16.04
CA GLY A 20 0.27 -0.62 -16.38
C GLY A 20 1.34 -0.03 -15.47
N TYR A 21 0.97 0.61 -14.36
CA TYR A 21 1.93 1.23 -13.45
C TYR A 21 2.50 0.22 -12.45
N ARG A 22 3.84 0.13 -12.41
CA ARG A 22 4.57 -0.74 -11.48
C ARG A 22 5.51 0.12 -10.63
N SER A 23 5.15 0.31 -9.37
CA SER A 23 6.03 0.96 -8.40
C SER A 23 7.29 0.12 -8.16
N THR A 24 8.43 0.78 -8.05
CA THR A 24 9.72 0.19 -7.66
C THR A 24 9.91 0.21 -6.14
N THR A 25 9.04 0.91 -5.42
CA THR A 25 9.04 1.04 -3.96
C THR A 25 8.76 -0.31 -3.29
N LEU A 26 9.60 -0.67 -2.31
CA LEU A 26 9.36 -1.85 -1.48
C LEU A 26 8.27 -1.55 -0.46
N TYR A 27 7.10 -2.11 -0.67
CA TYR A 27 6.00 -2.02 0.28
C TYR A 27 5.98 -3.23 1.20
N GLN A 28 5.81 -2.96 2.49
CA GLN A 28 5.58 -4.00 3.49
C GLN A 28 4.08 -4.19 3.72
N HIS A 29 3.70 -5.29 4.38
CA HIS A 29 2.31 -5.56 4.75
C HIS A 29 1.62 -4.41 5.49
N ALA A 30 2.39 -3.61 6.24
CA ALA A 30 1.89 -2.42 6.91
C ALA A 30 1.36 -1.34 5.94
N SER A 31 1.96 -1.19 4.75
CA SER A 31 1.48 -0.28 3.71
C SER A 31 0.14 -0.73 3.13
N THR A 32 -0.05 -2.04 2.96
CA THR A 32 -1.34 -2.60 2.52
C THR A 32 -2.42 -2.40 3.58
N LEU A 33 -2.10 -2.61 4.86
CA LEU A 33 -3.05 -2.35 5.96
C LEU A 33 -3.45 -0.87 6.02
N ARG A 34 -2.47 0.05 5.89
CA ARG A 34 -2.73 1.49 5.81
C ARG A 34 -3.65 1.83 4.64
N LEU A 35 -3.41 1.26 3.45
CA LEU A 35 -4.25 1.50 2.28
C LEU A 35 -5.69 1.03 2.52
N SER A 36 -5.89 -0.18 3.05
CA SER A 36 -7.24 -0.69 3.35
C SER A 36 -7.99 0.18 4.35
N LEU A 37 -7.31 0.64 5.41
CA LEU A 37 -7.88 1.56 6.39
C LEU A 37 -8.23 2.92 5.77
N LYS A 38 -7.36 3.46 4.91
CA LYS A 38 -7.59 4.72 4.16
C LYS A 38 -8.80 4.61 3.24
N VAL A 39 -8.92 3.50 2.49
CA VAL A 39 -10.07 3.22 1.62
C VAL A 39 -11.36 3.08 2.42
N LEU A 40 -11.28 2.51 3.63
CA LEU A 40 -12.43 2.40 4.54
C LEU A 40 -12.76 3.73 5.26
N GLY A 41 -11.95 4.77 5.10
CA GLY A 41 -12.12 6.06 5.78
C GLY A 41 -11.69 6.06 7.25
N VAL A 42 -10.95 5.03 7.70
CA VAL A 42 -10.42 4.95 9.05
C VAL A 42 -9.14 5.77 9.13
N THR A 43 -9.15 6.82 9.96
CA THR A 43 -8.00 7.71 10.19
C THR A 43 -7.08 7.23 11.31
N ALA A 44 -7.51 6.25 12.10
CA ALA A 44 -6.71 5.62 13.15
C ALA A 44 -5.90 4.45 12.57
N TYR A 45 -4.62 4.70 12.25
CA TYR A 45 -3.71 3.67 11.75
C TYR A 45 -2.96 3.03 12.92
N PRO A 46 -3.14 1.73 13.20
CA PRO A 46 -2.44 1.06 14.30
C PRO A 46 -0.97 0.77 13.94
N ASN A 47 -0.07 1.00 14.90
CA ASN A 47 1.33 0.55 14.88
C ASN A 47 2.09 0.95 13.61
N ALA A 48 2.74 -0.01 12.94
CA ALA A 48 3.56 0.22 11.75
C ALA A 48 2.77 0.75 10.55
N ALA A 49 1.43 0.69 10.55
CA ALA A 49 0.62 1.28 9.48
C ALA A 49 0.67 2.82 9.51
N ALA A 50 0.93 3.44 10.67
CA ALA A 50 1.06 4.90 10.76
C ALA A 50 2.35 5.43 10.08
N THR A 51 3.43 4.65 10.11
CA THR A 51 4.73 5.01 9.53
C THR A 51 4.97 4.39 8.15
N ALA A 52 4.09 3.50 7.70
CA ALA A 52 4.21 2.84 6.41
C ALA A 52 4.00 3.81 5.24
N LEU A 53 4.75 3.60 4.15
CA LEU A 53 4.62 4.37 2.91
C LEU A 53 3.21 4.22 2.32
N GLU A 54 2.66 5.33 1.85
CA GLU A 54 1.36 5.35 1.19
C GLU A 54 1.46 4.76 -0.22
N MET A 55 0.49 3.90 -0.56
CA MET A 55 0.33 3.31 -1.89
C MET A 55 -0.57 4.17 -2.78
N ASP A 56 -0.64 5.47 -2.49
CA ASP A 56 -1.46 6.43 -3.23
C ASP A 56 -0.97 6.60 -4.68
N GLU A 57 0.33 6.38 -4.92
CA GLU A 57 0.94 6.49 -6.25
C GLU A 57 0.31 5.57 -7.31
N PHE A 58 -0.35 4.49 -6.88
CA PHE A 58 -1.08 3.57 -7.76
C PHE A 58 -2.41 4.13 -8.24
N PHE A 59 -2.98 5.13 -7.56
CA PHE A 59 -4.24 5.76 -7.91
C PHE A 59 -3.98 7.07 -8.67
N LYS A 60 -4.80 7.35 -9.67
CA LYS A 60 -4.88 8.66 -10.31
C LYS A 60 -5.78 9.56 -9.44
N PRO A 61 -5.47 10.87 -9.32
CA PRO A 61 -6.36 11.83 -8.66
C PRO A 61 -7.75 11.85 -9.29
#